data_AF-E0W078-F1
#
_entry.id   AF-E0W078-F1
#
_cell.length_a   1.000
_cell.length_b   1.000
_cell.length_c   1.000
_cell.angle_alpha   90.00
_cell.angle_beta   90.00
_cell.angle_gamma   90.00
#
_symmetry.space_group_name_H-M   'P 1'
#
loop_
_entity.id
_entity.type
_entity.pdbx_description
1 polymer ?
#
loop_
_entity_poly.entity_id
_entity_poly.type
_entity_poly.pdbx_seq_one_letter_code
_entity_poly.pdbx_strand_id
1 'polypeptide(L)'
;MAEQNSYLCVNCGNRVKHLYREYSPSVLKLINCEKCGNVADKYIEYDRIIILIDLILLSKEGYRHVLYNSHYNVNIIKMKIF
;
A
#
# COMPACT_ATOMS: atom_id res chain seq x y z
N MET A 1 16.41 -0.24 18.06
CA MET A 1 15.94 -1.21 17.07
C MET A 1 14.70 -0.61 16.41
N ALA A 2 14.84 -0.01 15.24
CA ALA A 2 13.73 0.54 14.46
C ALA A 2 13.93 0.07 13.02
N GLU A 3 13.10 -0.87 12.59
CA GLU A 3 13.14 -1.38 11.22
C GLU A 3 12.83 -0.23 10.26
N GLN A 4 13.87 0.25 9.58
CA GLN A 4 13.77 1.17 8.45
C GLN A 4 13.23 0.39 7.24
N ASN A 5 11.99 -0.06 7.33
CA ASN A 5 11.35 -0.77 6.22
C ASN A 5 10.90 0.25 5.18
N SER A 6 11.78 0.59 4.25
CA SER A 6 11.45 1.45 3.11
C SER A 6 10.49 0.72 2.18
N TYR A 7 9.25 1.21 2.08
CA TYR A 7 8.23 0.70 1.17
C TYR A 7 8.63 0.85 -0.29
N LEU A 8 8.00 0.11 -1.20
CA LEU A 8 8.21 0.26 -2.63
C LEU A 8 6.95 0.75 -3.34
N CYS A 9 7.13 1.64 -4.32
CA CYS A 9 6.02 2.03 -5.18
C CYS A 9 5.60 0.85 -6.06
N VAL A 10 4.31 0.50 -6.04
CA VAL A 10 3.76 -0.63 -6.83
C VAL A 10 3.86 -0.36 -8.34
N ASN A 11 3.87 0.91 -8.74
CA ASN A 11 3.97 1.34 -10.14
C ASN A 11 5.41 1.27 -10.68
N CYS A 12 6.36 1.94 -10.03
CA CYS A 12 7.72 2.12 -10.56
C CYS A 12 8.81 1.37 -9.79
N GLY A 13 8.49 0.74 -8.65
CA GLY A 13 9.46 0.04 -7.80
C GLY A 13 10.44 0.94 -7.04
N ASN A 14 10.23 2.27 -7.07
CA ASN A 14 11.07 3.19 -6.30
C ASN A 14 10.81 3.07 -4.80
N ARG A 15 11.84 3.27 -3.99
CA ARG A 15 11.68 3.30 -2.52
C ARG A 15 10.88 4.53 -2.09
N VAL A 16 9.99 4.34 -1.14
CA VAL A 16 9.11 5.36 -0.57
C VAL A 16 9.17 5.24 0.95
N LYS A 17 9.28 6.38 1.65
CA LYS A 17 9.44 6.40 3.12
C LYS A 17 8.14 6.07 3.86
N HIS A 18 7.00 6.47 3.31
CA HIS A 18 5.66 6.23 3.86
C HIS A 18 4.71 5.88 2.71
N LEU A 19 3.65 5.10 2.91
CA LEU A 19 2.63 4.89 1.86
C LEU A 19 1.40 5.76 2.05
N TYR A 20 1.15 6.18 3.27
CA TYR A 20 0.04 7.04 3.64
C TYR A 20 0.48 8.05 4.71
N ARG A 21 -0.32 9.10 4.87
CA ARG A 21 -0.25 10.07 5.94
C ARG A 21 -1.56 10.07 6.70
N GLU A 22 -1.49 9.83 8.01
CA GLU A 22 -2.63 9.97 8.91
C GLU A 22 -2.81 11.45 9.26
N TYR A 23 -3.97 12.02 8.93
CA TYR A 23 -4.33 13.39 9.31
C TYR A 23 -5.18 13.41 10.58
N SER A 24 -6.06 12.41 10.71
CA SER A 24 -6.96 12.19 11.84
C SER A 24 -7.12 10.67 12.01
N PRO A 25 -7.56 10.16 13.18
CA PRO A 25 -7.79 8.72 13.37
C PRO A 25 -8.70 8.11 12.29
N SER A 26 -9.58 8.92 11.68
CA SER A 26 -10.52 8.48 10.64
C SER A 26 -10.11 8.84 9.21
N VAL A 27 -9.00 9.55 8.98
CA VAL A 27 -8.62 10.04 7.65
C VAL A 27 -7.17 9.70 7.33
N LEU A 28 -7.03 8.69 6.48
CA LEU A 28 -5.78 8.26 5.86
C LEU A 28 -5.70 8.87 4.46
N LYS A 29 -4.57 9.52 4.13
CA LYS A 29 -4.31 10.04 2.78
C LYS A 29 -3.14 9.30 2.15
N LEU A 30 -3.37 8.67 1.01
CA LEU A 30 -2.33 8.03 0.21
C LEU A 30 -1.31 9.05 -0.27
N ILE A 31 -0.04 8.65 -0.32
CA ILE A 31 1.01 9.51 -0.87
C ILE A 31 1.37 9.13 -2.30
N ASN A 32 1.74 10.13 -3.08
CA ASN A 32 2.26 9.96 -4.43
C ASN A 32 3.75 9.65 -4.38
N CYS A 33 4.21 8.81 -5.30
CA CYS A 33 5.62 8.52 -5.48
C CYS A 33 6.32 9.72 -6.15
N GLU A 34 7.41 10.19 -5.55
CA GLU A 34 8.20 11.32 -6.06
C GLU A 34 8.82 11.05 -7.45
N LYS A 35 8.99 9.77 -7.82
CA LYS A 35 9.62 9.39 -9.10
C LYS A 35 8.63 9.31 -10.26
N CYS A 36 7.45 8.73 -10.05
CA CYS A 36 6.47 8.51 -11.12
C CYS A 36 5.22 9.39 -11.02
N GLY A 37 5.05 10.16 -9.94
CA GLY A 37 3.86 10.99 -9.70
C GLY A 37 2.58 10.22 -9.34
N ASN A 38 2.50 8.94 -9.68
CA ASN A 38 1.37 8.07 -9.33
C ASN A 38 1.34 7.77 -7.82
N VAL A 39 0.16 7.39 -7.34
CA VAL A 39 -0.03 6.87 -5.98
C VAL A 39 0.97 5.74 -5.71
N ALA A 40 1.68 5.83 -4.59
CA ALA A 40 2.76 4.90 -4.25
C ALA A 40 2.23 3.48 -4.13
N ASP A 41 1.09 3.30 -3.48
CA ASP A 41 0.38 2.04 -3.36
C ASP A 41 -1.13 2.29 -3.32
N LYS A 42 -1.86 1.82 -4.33
CA LYS A 42 -3.33 1.93 -4.41
C LYS A 42 -4.05 0.81 -3.67
N TYR A 43 -3.36 -0.30 -3.40
CA TYR A 43 -3.97 -1.53 -2.88
C TYR A 43 -4.30 -1.45 -1.39
N ILE A 44 -3.73 -0.48 -0.67
CA ILE A 44 -4.03 -0.25 0.75
C ILE A 44 -5.48 0.19 1.01
N GLU A 45 -6.19 0.74 0.02
CA GLU A 45 -7.63 1.03 0.12
C GLU A 45 -8.51 -0.12 -0.40
N TYR A 46 -7.92 -1.07 -1.13
CA TYR A 46 -8.65 -2.14 -1.79
C TYR A 46 -8.85 -3.33 -0.84
N ASP A 47 -9.97 -4.02 -1.05
CA ASP A 47 -10.20 -5.28 -0.37
C ASP A 47 -9.22 -6.35 -0.86
N ARG A 48 -8.90 -7.32 0.02
CA ARG A 48 -7.97 -8.42 -0.29
C ARG A 48 -8.40 -9.21 -1.52
N ILE A 49 -9.70 -9.32 -1.79
CA ILE A 49 -10.22 -10.02 -2.97
C ILE A 49 -9.71 -9.36 -4.26
N ILE A 50 -9.68 -8.03 -4.31
CA ILE A 50 -9.22 -7.29 -5.49
C ILE A 50 -7.71 -7.51 -5.69
N ILE A 51 -6.95 -7.46 -4.59
CA ILE A 51 -5.51 -7.74 -4.61
C ILE A 51 -5.25 -9.17 -5.12
N LEU A 52 -6.05 -10.14 -4.66
CA LEU A 52 -5.94 -11.53 -5.08
C LEU A 52 -6.22 -11.71 -6.58
N ILE A 53 -7.23 -11.04 -7.12
CA ILE A 53 -7.52 -11.05 -8.56
C ILE A 53 -6.30 -10.54 -9.35
N ASP A 54 -5.69 -9.44 -8.91
CA ASP A 54 -4.51 -8.88 -9.57
C ASP A 54 -3.28 -9.81 -9.49
N LEU A 55 -3.14 -10.60 -8.42
CA LEU A 55 -2.09 -11.63 -8.32
C LEU A 55 -2.35 -12.79 -9.30
N ILE A 56 -3.61 -13.22 -9.42
CA ILE A 56 -4.03 -14.27 -10.37
C ILE A 56 -3.80 -13.80 -11.81
N LEU A 57 -3.99 -12.50 -12.09
CA LEU A 57 -3.69 -11.88 -13.39
C LEU A 57 -2.20 -11.62 -13.62
N LEU A 58 -1.35 -12.05 -12.70
CA LEU A 58 0.09 -11.81 -12.69
C LEU A 58 0.47 -10.32 -12.82
N SER A 59 -0.34 -9.41 -12.27
CA SER A 59 -0.05 -7.98 -12.29
C SER A 59 1.20 -7.67 -11.46
N LYS A 60 2.17 -6.99 -12.09
CA LYS A 60 3.41 -6.55 -11.44
C LYS A 60 3.14 -5.67 -10.22
N GLU A 61 2.08 -4.88 -10.26
CA GLU A 61 1.70 -3.97 -9.18
C GLU A 61 1.22 -4.76 -7.94
N GLY A 62 0.34 -5.75 -8.12
CA GLY A 62 -0.15 -6.62 -7.05
C GLY A 62 0.96 -7.44 -6.40
N TYR A 63 1.89 -7.98 -7.19
CA TYR A 63 3.05 -8.69 -6.63
C TYR A 63 3.96 -7.78 -5.81
N ARG A 64 4.23 -6.55 -6.26
CA ARG A 64 5.05 -5.60 -5.49
C ARG A 64 4.38 -5.21 -4.18
N HIS A 65 3.05 -5.05 -4.19
CA HIS A 65 2.28 -4.83 -2.98
C HIS A 65 2.47 -5.98 -1.98
N VAL A 66 2.24 -7.23 -2.42
CA VAL A 66 2.32 -8.41 -1.53
C VAL A 66 3.75 -8.66 -1.03
N LEU A 67 4.76 -8.47 -1.87
CA LEU A 67 6.14 -8.79 -1.51
C LEU A 67 6.79 -7.73 -0.61
N TYR A 68 6.51 -6.45 -0.83
CA TYR A 68 7.25 -5.35 -0.21
C TYR A 68 6.39 -4.45 0.69
N ASN A 69 5.08 -4.38 0.46
CA ASN A 69 4.17 -3.51 1.20
C ASN A 69 3.13 -4.28 2.03
N SER A 70 3.15 -5.61 2.05
CA SER A 70 2.14 -6.45 2.74
C SER A 70 2.28 -6.47 4.27
N HIS A 71 3.27 -5.79 4.84
CA HIS A 71 3.49 -5.75 6.29
C HIS A 71 2.47 -4.88 7.06
N TYR A 72 1.42 -4.39 6.40
CA TYR A 72 0.30 -3.78 7.12
C TYR A 72 -0.58 -4.89 7.68
N ASN A 73 -0.26 -5.28 8.92
CA ASN A 73 -1.14 -6.07 9.76
C ASN A 73 -2.52 -5.41 9.78
N VAL A 74 -3.50 -6.19 9.36
CA VAL A 74 -4.81 -5.74 8.95
C VAL A 74 -5.65 -5.38 10.17
N ASN A 75 -5.42 -4.18 10.72
CA ASN A 75 -6.31 -3.54 11.69
C ASN A 75 -7.16 -2.43 11.04
N ILE A 76 -6.94 -2.08 9.76
CA ILE A 76 -7.77 -1.09 9.06
C ILE A 76 -9.19 -1.62 8.77
N ILE A 77 -9.38 -2.95 8.69
CA ILE A 77 -10.73 -3.55 8.50
C ILE A 77 -11.64 -3.30 9.73
N LYS A 78 -11.09 -3.02 10.92
CA LYS A 78 -11.92 -2.69 12.09
C LYS A 78 -12.63 -1.34 12.01
N MET A 79 -12.27 -0.46 11.08
CA MET A 79 -12.82 0.91 11.02
C MET A 79 -13.83 1.16 9.88
N LYS A 80 -14.16 0.15 9.08
CA LYS A 80 -15.26 0.23 8.11
C LYS A 80 -16.47 -0.64 8.46
N ILE A 81 -16.40 -1.41 9.54
CA ILE A 81 -17.51 -2.22 10.06
C ILE A 81 -17.57 -2.03 11.59
N PHE A 82 -17.96 -0.83 11.99
CA PHE A 82 -18.80 -0.53 13.15
C PHE A 82 -19.52 0.80 12.88
#